data_AF-A0A4Q6FYH2-F1
#
_entry.id   AF-A0A4Q6FYH2-F1
#
_cell.length_a   1.000
_cell.length_b   1.000
_cell.length_c   1.000
_cell.angle_alpha   90.00
_cell.angle_beta   90.00
_cell.angle_gamma   90.00
#
_symmetry.space_group_name_H-M   'P 1'
#
loop_
_entity.id
_entity.type
_entity.pdbx_description
1 polymer ?
#
loop_
_entity_poly.entity_id
_entity_poly.type
_entity_poly.pdbx_seq_one_letter_code
_entity_poly.pdbx_strand_id
1 'polypeptide(L)'
;MPAPQRRFEPAVIERLFREPYRFEYVQAVRMLELWLRRRGKPARGLVSQYLRFENSVSLGFPPSQIEAVQAEPRDIATQPPALAAALGEGRLRHVRLTPSFMGLLGGQGVLPLHYTERIAEHQYQEKGEPEAEGARAFLDSFSNRSLALFYEAWRKYRLALQYQPGGEDGFMTILLSLAGLGDKALR
;
A
#
# COMPACT_ATOMS: atom_id res chain seq x y z
N MET A 1 32.20 21.73 11.64
CA MET A 1 31.50 20.75 10.79
C MET A 1 30.01 20.89 11.06
N PRO A 2 29.16 21.14 10.05
CA PRO A 2 27.72 21.21 10.27
C PRO A 2 27.20 19.81 10.64
N ALA A 3 26.30 19.73 11.62
CA ALA A 3 25.72 18.47 12.07
C ALA A 3 24.93 17.81 10.93
N PRO A 4 24.99 16.47 10.79
CA PRO A 4 24.27 15.77 9.73
C PRO A 4 22.77 16.00 9.89
N GLN A 5 22.17 16.62 8.87
CA GLN A 5 20.76 16.97 8.84
C GLN A 5 19.91 15.70 9.08
N ARG A 6 19.03 15.77 10.08
CA ARG A 6 18.22 14.65 10.55
C ARG A 6 17.33 14.14 9.41
N ARG A 7 17.66 12.97 8.86
CA ARG A 7 16.91 12.32 7.77
C ARG A 7 15.59 11.75 8.32
N PHE A 8 14.57 12.59 8.45
CA PHE A 8 13.28 12.20 9.03
C PHE A 8 12.48 11.21 8.15
N GLU A 9 12.58 11.30 6.82
CA GLU A 9 11.79 10.49 5.88
C GLU A 9 12.25 9.03 5.68
N PRO A 10 13.55 8.73 5.49
CA PRO A 10 13.97 7.34 5.26
C PRO A 10 13.66 6.43 6.45
N ALA A 11 13.70 6.95 7.69
CA ALA A 11 13.47 6.15 8.88
C ALA A 11 12.06 5.54 8.96
N VAL A 12 11.02 6.23 8.49
CA VAL A 12 9.63 5.75 8.64
C VAL A 12 9.28 4.69 7.59
N ILE A 13 9.67 4.91 6.32
CA ILE A 13 9.44 3.92 5.27
C ILE A 13 10.30 2.67 5.51
N GLU A 14 11.56 2.83 5.92
CA GLU A 14 12.39 1.70 6.35
C GLU A 14 11.70 0.88 7.44
N ARG A 15 11.18 1.57 8.45
CA ARG A 15 10.51 0.94 9.58
C ARG A 15 9.20 0.26 9.16
N LEU A 16 8.47 0.78 8.18
CA LEU A 16 7.29 0.12 7.65
C LEU A 16 7.63 -1.25 7.04
N PHE A 17 8.73 -1.34 6.30
CA PHE A 17 9.12 -2.63 5.73
C PHE A 17 9.78 -3.56 6.76
N ARG A 18 10.50 -3.02 7.76
CA ARG A 18 11.17 -3.83 8.79
C ARG A 18 10.24 -4.28 9.92
N GLU A 19 9.32 -3.41 10.33
CA GLU A 19 8.39 -3.59 11.45
C GLU A 19 6.95 -3.26 11.01
N PRO A 20 6.39 -3.97 10.01
CA PRO A 20 5.06 -3.68 9.46
C PRO A 20 3.95 -3.77 10.51
N TYR A 21 4.14 -4.63 11.51
CA TYR A 21 3.22 -4.85 12.62
C TYR A 21 2.98 -3.63 13.53
N ARG A 22 3.75 -2.55 13.36
CA ARG A 22 3.57 -1.31 14.13
C ARG A 22 2.66 -0.29 13.46
N PHE A 23 2.18 -0.60 12.26
CA PHE A 23 1.40 0.32 11.45
C PHE A 23 0.01 -0.23 11.19
N GLU A 24 -0.96 0.68 11.25
CA GLU A 24 -2.31 0.44 10.77
C GLU A 24 -2.32 0.43 9.24
N TYR A 25 -3.21 -0.37 8.64
CA TYR A 25 -3.31 -0.54 7.20
C TYR A 25 -3.40 0.80 6.45
N VAL A 26 -4.36 1.63 6.87
CA VAL A 26 -4.61 2.92 6.24
C VAL A 26 -3.41 3.86 6.37
N GLN A 27 -2.74 3.84 7.52
CA GLN A 27 -1.55 4.64 7.75
C GLN A 27 -0.43 4.19 6.81
N ALA A 28 -0.18 2.89 6.70
CA ALA A 28 0.83 2.33 5.82
C ALA A 28 0.58 2.67 4.35
N VAL A 29 -0.64 2.44 3.85
CA VAL A 29 -1.01 2.76 2.46
C VAL A 29 -0.85 4.26 2.19
N ARG A 30 -1.26 5.12 3.12
CA ARG A 30 -1.09 6.57 2.98
C ARG A 30 0.38 6.98 2.97
N MET A 31 1.22 6.40 3.82
CA MET A 31 2.66 6.69 3.83
C MET A 31 3.32 6.28 2.52
N LEU A 32 2.98 5.10 1.98
CA LEU A 32 3.47 4.63 0.69
C LEU A 32 2.98 5.54 -0.44
N GLU A 33 1.72 5.96 -0.41
CA GLU A 33 1.17 6.92 -1.37
C GLU A 33 1.94 8.25 -1.35
N LEU A 34 2.15 8.85 -0.17
CA LEU A 34 2.91 10.10 -0.05
C LEU A 34 4.37 9.92 -0.50
N TRP A 35 5.00 8.80 -0.16
CA TRP A 35 6.37 8.47 -0.56
C TRP A 35 6.52 8.35 -2.09
N LEU A 36 5.55 7.74 -2.76
CA LEU A 36 5.49 7.62 -4.23
C LEU A 36 5.18 8.97 -4.90
N ARG A 37 4.22 9.75 -4.37
CA ARG A 37 3.87 11.08 -4.90
C ARG A 37 5.04 12.05 -4.87
N ARG A 38 5.80 12.09 -3.75
CA ARG A 38 7.01 12.92 -3.63
C ARG A 38 8.09 12.57 -4.65
N ARG A 39 8.04 11.37 -5.23
CA ARG A 39 8.97 10.89 -6.26
C ARG A 39 8.35 10.94 -7.67
N GLY A 40 7.35 11.79 -7.87
CA GLY A 40 6.80 12.11 -9.19
C GLY A 40 5.79 11.10 -9.75
N LYS A 41 5.32 10.13 -8.95
CA LYS A 41 4.26 9.22 -9.40
C LYS A 41 2.89 9.92 -9.40
N PRO A 42 2.04 9.66 -10.41
CA PRO A 42 0.74 10.32 -10.55
C PRO A 42 -0.17 9.97 -9.37
N ALA A 43 -0.90 10.95 -8.84
CA ALA A 43 -1.77 10.76 -7.67
C ALA A 43 -2.99 9.86 -7.96
N ARG A 44 -3.52 9.91 -9.18
CA ARG A 44 -4.71 9.15 -9.57
C ARG A 44 -4.36 7.69 -9.84
N GLY A 45 -5.06 6.77 -9.17
CA GLY A 45 -4.87 5.33 -9.36
C GLY A 45 -3.55 4.78 -8.80
N LEU A 46 -2.78 5.60 -8.06
CA LEU A 46 -1.47 5.24 -7.53
C LEU A 46 -1.51 3.94 -6.72
N VAL A 47 -2.50 3.80 -5.84
CA VAL A 47 -2.68 2.61 -5.01
C VAL A 47 -2.90 1.37 -5.87
N SER A 48 -3.82 1.43 -6.84
CA SER A 48 -4.09 0.30 -7.73
C SER A 48 -2.94 -0.01 -8.68
N GLN A 49 -2.07 0.95 -8.99
CA GLN A 49 -0.96 0.76 -9.94
C GLN A 49 0.30 0.22 -9.26
N TYR A 50 0.66 0.76 -8.08
CA TYR A 50 1.94 0.49 -7.42
C TYR A 50 1.80 -0.37 -6.17
N LEU A 51 0.61 -0.51 -5.59
CA LEU A 51 0.39 -1.40 -4.45
C LEU A 51 -0.27 -2.69 -4.94
N ARG A 52 0.18 -3.79 -4.36
CA ARG A 52 -0.40 -5.13 -4.52
C ARG A 52 -0.76 -5.64 -3.14
N PHE A 53 -1.94 -6.20 -3.00
CA PHE A 53 -2.36 -6.80 -1.74
C PHE A 53 -2.44 -8.31 -1.87
N GLU A 54 -1.87 -8.99 -0.89
CA GLU A 54 -1.80 -10.44 -0.85
C GLU A 54 -2.61 -10.98 0.32
N ASN A 55 -3.24 -12.13 0.12
CA ASN A 55 -3.87 -12.86 1.19
C ASN A 55 -2.83 -13.54 2.07
N SER A 56 -3.05 -13.46 3.38
CA SER A 56 -2.34 -14.29 4.35
C SER A 56 -2.78 -15.74 4.23
N VAL A 57 -1.83 -16.66 4.35
CA VAL A 57 -2.11 -18.10 4.51
C VAL A 57 -1.92 -18.57 5.95
N SER A 58 -1.64 -17.64 6.87
CA SER A 58 -1.45 -17.94 8.28
C SER A 58 -2.78 -18.24 8.96
N LEU A 59 -2.81 -19.32 9.76
CA LEU A 59 -3.95 -19.67 10.63
C LEU A 59 -3.80 -19.10 12.05
N GLY A 60 -2.67 -18.45 12.34
CA GLY A 60 -2.44 -17.81 13.62
C GLY A 60 -3.28 -16.56 13.82
N PHE A 61 -3.50 -16.17 15.08
CA PHE A 61 -4.10 -14.87 15.38
C PHE A 61 -3.12 -13.75 14.99
N PRO A 62 -3.51 -12.80 14.13
CA PRO A 62 -2.60 -11.77 13.67
C PRO A 62 -2.34 -10.74 14.80
N PRO A 63 -1.08 -10.38 15.07
CA PRO A 63 -0.74 -9.40 16.10
C PRO A 63 -1.05 -7.94 15.70
N SER A 64 -1.30 -7.70 14.40
CA SER A 64 -1.42 -6.38 13.78
C SER A 64 -2.17 -6.49 12.46
N GLN A 65 -2.67 -5.37 11.91
CA GLN A 65 -3.39 -5.32 10.62
C GLN A 65 -2.54 -5.64 9.38
N ILE A 66 -1.22 -5.53 9.50
CA ILE A 66 -0.28 -5.80 8.42
C ILE A 66 0.67 -6.89 8.90
N GLU A 67 0.72 -7.99 8.16
CA GLU A 67 1.62 -9.11 8.42
C GLU A 67 2.99 -8.84 7.78
N ALA A 68 3.02 -8.47 6.50
CA ALA A 68 4.25 -8.27 5.75
C ALA A 68 4.15 -7.12 4.75
N VAL A 69 5.30 -6.51 4.44
CA VAL A 69 5.47 -5.53 3.36
C VAL A 69 6.75 -5.88 2.60
N GLN A 70 6.65 -6.03 1.28
CA GLN A 70 7.75 -6.46 0.42
C GLN A 70 7.81 -5.61 -0.85
N ALA A 71 9.02 -5.38 -1.36
CA ALA A 71 9.22 -4.76 -2.66
C ALA A 71 9.18 -5.81 -3.77
N GLU A 72 8.70 -5.42 -4.94
CA GLU A 72 8.73 -6.26 -6.14
C GLU A 72 9.48 -5.53 -7.26
N PRO A 73 10.53 -6.14 -7.86
CA PRO A 73 11.06 -7.49 -7.59
C PRO A 73 11.68 -7.70 -6.19
N ARG A 74 11.66 -8.96 -5.70
CA ARG A 74 12.05 -9.35 -4.31
C ARG A 74 13.54 -9.15 -3.98
N ASP A 75 14.38 -8.94 -4.99
CA ASP A 75 15.82 -8.72 -4.84
C ASP A 75 16.18 -7.27 -4.48
N ILE A 76 15.20 -6.35 -4.51
CA ILE A 76 15.41 -4.96 -4.10
C ILE A 76 15.59 -4.92 -2.58
N ALA A 77 16.76 -4.44 -2.15
CA ALA A 77 17.04 -4.25 -0.74
C ALA A 77 16.03 -3.28 -0.09
N THR A 78 15.54 -3.67 1.08
CA THR A 78 14.52 -2.96 1.87
C THR A 78 15.00 -1.61 2.44
N GLN A 79 16.27 -1.27 2.27
CA GLN A 79 16.83 -0.02 2.76
C GLN A 79 16.33 1.17 1.93
N PRO A 80 15.98 2.31 2.54
CA PRO A 80 15.47 3.49 1.85
C PRO A 80 16.29 4.01 0.66
N PRO A 81 17.64 4.09 0.71
CA PRO A 81 18.41 4.54 -0.45
C PRO A 81 18.27 3.58 -1.64
N ALA A 82 18.24 2.27 -1.38
CA ALA A 82 18.06 1.26 -2.42
C ALA A 82 16.63 1.30 -2.99
N LEU A 83 15.60 1.41 -2.15
CA LEU A 83 14.21 1.56 -2.59
C LEU A 83 13.99 2.84 -3.40
N ALA A 84 14.58 3.94 -2.98
CA ALA A 84 14.47 5.22 -3.69
C ALA A 84 15.22 5.18 -5.03
N ALA A 85 16.41 4.60 -5.08
CA ALA A 85 17.16 4.40 -6.33
C ALA A 85 16.39 3.47 -7.28
N ALA A 86 15.90 2.33 -6.79
CA ALA A 86 15.11 1.40 -7.57
C ALA A 86 13.81 2.02 -8.12
N LEU A 87 13.17 2.93 -7.38
CA LEU A 87 12.01 3.67 -7.89
C LEU A 87 12.41 4.69 -8.97
N GLY A 88 13.52 5.40 -8.79
CA GLY A 88 14.05 6.38 -9.75
C GLY A 88 14.48 5.72 -11.07
N GLU A 89 15.08 4.53 -10.99
CA GLU A 89 15.48 3.70 -12.11
C GLU A 89 14.31 2.93 -12.75
N GLY A 90 13.11 2.98 -12.16
CA GLY A 90 11.94 2.25 -12.64
C GLY A 90 12.00 0.73 -12.41
N ARG A 91 12.95 0.25 -11.59
CA ARG A 91 13.09 -1.17 -11.22
C ARG A 91 11.99 -1.62 -10.24
N LEU A 92 11.57 -0.74 -9.32
CA LEU A 92 10.48 -1.02 -8.39
C LEU A 92 9.13 -1.03 -9.14
N ARG A 93 8.58 -2.23 -9.35
CA ARG A 93 7.30 -2.44 -10.04
C ARG A 93 6.12 -2.23 -9.09
N HIS A 94 6.13 -2.92 -7.96
CA HIS A 94 5.06 -2.87 -6.98
C HIS A 94 5.60 -2.97 -5.55
N VAL A 95 4.79 -2.55 -4.58
CA VAL A 95 4.97 -2.88 -3.16
C VAL A 95 3.84 -3.82 -2.78
N ARG A 96 4.19 -5.03 -2.34
CA ARG A 96 3.27 -6.07 -1.87
C ARG A 96 3.02 -5.87 -0.38
N LEU A 97 1.75 -5.79 0.01
CA LEU A 97 1.30 -5.73 1.40
C LEU A 97 0.42 -6.94 1.68
N THR A 98 0.64 -7.57 2.83
CA THR A 98 -0.17 -8.69 3.30
C THR A 98 -1.02 -8.20 4.49
N PRO A 99 -2.24 -7.68 4.25
CA PRO A 99 -3.14 -7.34 5.33
C PRO A 99 -3.71 -8.61 5.98
N SER A 100 -3.90 -8.54 7.29
CA SER A 100 -4.38 -9.66 8.11
C SER A 100 -5.84 -9.50 8.57
N PHE A 101 -6.42 -8.32 8.40
CA PHE A 101 -7.78 -7.99 8.88
C PHE A 101 -8.87 -8.18 7.82
N MET A 102 -8.49 -8.31 6.55
CA MET A 102 -9.42 -8.42 5.43
C MET A 102 -8.77 -9.25 4.32
N GLY A 103 -9.37 -10.39 4.01
CA GLY A 103 -8.88 -11.32 3.00
C GLY A 103 -9.85 -12.47 2.76
N LEU A 104 -9.54 -13.28 1.75
CA LEU A 104 -10.23 -14.51 1.42
C LEU A 104 -9.63 -15.71 2.14
N LEU A 105 -8.32 -15.70 2.38
CA LEU A 105 -7.57 -16.76 3.06
C LEU A 105 -7.06 -16.31 4.44
N GLY A 106 -6.55 -17.27 5.20
CA GLY A 106 -5.97 -17.05 6.53
C GLY A 106 -7.00 -17.19 7.64
N GLY A 107 -6.55 -17.01 8.89
CA GLY A 107 -7.40 -17.19 10.07
C GLY A 107 -8.58 -16.21 10.20
N GLN A 108 -8.55 -15.09 9.47
CA GLN A 108 -9.65 -14.10 9.39
C GLN A 108 -10.27 -14.04 7.97
N GLY A 109 -9.96 -15.03 7.13
CA GLY A 109 -10.46 -15.12 5.76
C GLY A 109 -11.95 -15.47 5.69
N VAL A 110 -12.61 -15.05 4.62
CA VAL A 110 -14.03 -15.36 4.38
C VAL A 110 -14.24 -16.77 3.84
N LEU A 111 -13.24 -17.35 3.15
CA LEU A 111 -13.36 -18.70 2.62
C LEU A 111 -13.22 -19.75 3.73
N PRO A 112 -13.86 -20.92 3.57
CA PRO A 112 -13.65 -22.06 4.47
C PRO A 112 -12.17 -22.41 4.67
N LEU A 113 -11.81 -22.80 5.89
CA LEU A 113 -10.43 -23.04 6.32
C LEU A 113 -9.64 -24.00 5.42
N HIS A 114 -10.30 -25.05 4.92
CA HIS A 114 -9.67 -26.07 4.08
C HIS A 114 -9.05 -25.51 2.79
N TYR A 115 -9.54 -24.38 2.27
CA TYR A 115 -8.89 -23.71 1.13
C TYR A 115 -7.54 -23.12 1.52
N THR A 116 -7.46 -22.49 2.70
CA THR A 116 -6.21 -21.95 3.21
C THR A 116 -5.22 -23.06 3.50
N GLU A 117 -5.64 -24.14 4.16
CA GLU A 117 -4.81 -25.30 4.45
C GLU A 117 -4.25 -25.91 3.17
N ARG A 118 -5.08 -26.12 2.15
CA ARG A 118 -4.65 -26.73 0.88
C ARG A 118 -3.68 -25.85 0.09
N ILE A 119 -3.89 -24.52 0.10
CA ILE A 119 -2.97 -23.58 -0.53
C ILE A 119 -1.65 -23.52 0.26
N ALA A 120 -1.70 -23.51 1.60
CA ALA A 120 -0.52 -23.50 2.44
C ALA A 120 0.31 -24.79 2.28
N GLU A 121 -0.35 -25.95 2.22
CA GLU A 121 0.29 -27.24 1.96
C GLU A 121 0.96 -27.27 0.59
N HIS A 122 0.26 -26.84 -0.45
CA HIS A 122 0.81 -26.76 -1.81
C HIS A 122 2.04 -25.82 -1.88
N GLN A 123 1.96 -24.64 -1.24
CA GLN A 123 3.10 -23.71 -1.14
C GLN A 123 4.29 -24.28 -0.37
N TYR A 124 4.03 -25.12 0.62
CA TYR A 124 5.08 -25.78 1.39
C TYR A 124 5.76 -26.88 0.59
N GLN A 125 5.00 -27.68 -0.16
CA GLN A 125 5.53 -28.79 -0.96
C GLN A 125 6.31 -28.30 -2.19
N GLU A 126 5.79 -27.29 -2.89
CA GLU A 126 6.39 -26.76 -4.14
C GLU A 126 7.21 -25.49 -3.90
N LYS A 127 7.79 -25.38 -2.71
CA LYS A 127 8.53 -24.17 -2.30
C LYS A 127 9.68 -23.87 -3.26
N GLY A 128 9.56 -22.75 -3.98
CA GLY A 128 10.57 -22.27 -4.93
C GLY A 128 10.11 -22.32 -6.39
N GLU A 129 9.03 -23.06 -6.68
CA GLU A 129 8.39 -23.04 -7.98
C GLU A 129 7.44 -21.84 -8.11
N PRO A 130 7.43 -21.11 -9.23
CA PRO A 130 6.51 -20.01 -9.44
C PRO A 130 5.04 -20.47 -9.50
N GLU A 131 4.79 -21.74 -9.81
CA GLU A 131 3.46 -22.34 -9.90
C GLU A 131 2.77 -22.45 -8.54
N ALA A 132 3.55 -22.66 -7.47
CA ALA A 132 3.07 -22.78 -6.09
C ALA A 132 2.31 -21.53 -5.60
N GLU A 133 2.65 -20.35 -6.14
CA GLU A 133 1.96 -19.10 -5.80
C GLU A 133 0.68 -18.87 -6.62
N GLY A 134 0.42 -19.66 -7.67
CA GLY A 134 -0.63 -19.40 -8.66
C GLY A 134 -2.04 -19.36 -8.08
N ALA A 135 -2.42 -20.34 -7.25
CA ALA A 135 -3.74 -20.39 -6.61
C ALA A 135 -3.97 -19.18 -5.68
N ARG A 136 -2.96 -18.79 -4.90
CA ARG A 136 -3.02 -17.61 -4.04
C ARG A 136 -3.10 -16.33 -4.88
N ALA A 137 -2.25 -16.20 -5.89
CA ALA A 137 -2.21 -15.04 -6.78
C ALA A 137 -3.55 -14.79 -7.50
N PHE A 138 -4.26 -15.86 -7.85
CA PHE A 138 -5.63 -15.75 -8.38
C PHE A 138 -6.57 -15.10 -7.35
N LEU A 139 -6.58 -15.54 -6.10
CA LEU A 139 -7.41 -14.96 -5.03
C LEU A 139 -6.97 -13.55 -4.65
N ASP A 140 -5.67 -13.27 -4.74
CA ASP A 140 -5.10 -11.94 -4.54
C ASP A 140 -5.64 -10.94 -5.56
N SER A 141 -5.94 -11.36 -6.80
CA SER A 141 -6.49 -10.45 -7.81
C SER A 141 -7.82 -9.79 -7.38
N PHE A 142 -8.70 -10.54 -6.71
CA PHE A 142 -9.97 -10.05 -6.15
C PHE A 142 -9.74 -9.17 -4.92
N SER A 143 -8.83 -9.61 -4.04
CA SER A 143 -8.51 -8.92 -2.78
C SER A 143 -7.83 -7.59 -3.05
N ASN A 144 -6.97 -7.54 -4.07
CA ASN A 144 -6.21 -6.37 -4.47
C ASN A 144 -7.12 -5.19 -4.84
N ARG A 145 -8.16 -5.44 -5.64
CA ARG A 145 -9.13 -4.40 -5.99
C ARG A 145 -9.96 -3.96 -4.79
N SER A 146 -10.39 -4.91 -3.97
CA SER A 146 -11.24 -4.66 -2.79
C SER A 146 -10.55 -3.77 -1.76
N LEU A 147 -9.28 -4.07 -1.44
CA LEU A 147 -8.48 -3.31 -0.49
C LEU A 147 -8.11 -1.91 -1.01
N ALA A 148 -7.79 -1.79 -2.31
CA ALA A 148 -7.57 -0.48 -2.93
C ALA A 148 -8.83 0.40 -2.81
N LEU A 149 -10.01 -0.16 -3.07
CA LEU A 149 -11.29 0.54 -2.92
C LEU A 149 -11.61 0.88 -1.47
N PHE A 150 -11.29 -0.01 -0.53
CA PHE A 150 -11.47 0.25 0.90
C PHE A 150 -10.68 1.50 1.34
N TYR A 151 -9.42 1.61 0.93
CA TYR A 151 -8.62 2.80 1.19
C TYR A 151 -9.18 4.06 0.49
N GLU A 152 -9.57 3.95 -0.79
CA GLU A 152 -10.14 5.07 -1.53
C GLU A 152 -11.44 5.57 -0.89
N ALA A 153 -12.32 4.67 -0.46
CA ALA A 153 -13.56 4.99 0.24
C ALA A 153 -13.30 5.67 1.59
N TRP A 154 -12.33 5.16 2.37
CA TRP A 154 -11.92 5.78 3.63
C TRP A 154 -11.39 7.21 3.43
N ARG A 155 -10.64 7.45 2.35
CA ARG A 155 -10.05 8.75 2.02
C ARG A 155 -11.06 9.75 1.47
N LYS A 156 -12.10 9.29 0.77
CA LYS A 156 -13.07 10.11 0.00
C LYS A 156 -13.70 11.25 0.81
N TYR A 157 -14.00 11.02 2.09
CA TYR A 157 -14.68 12.01 2.95
C TYR A 157 -13.74 12.75 3.91
N ARG A 158 -12.42 12.53 3.81
CA ARG A 158 -11.43 13.13 4.71
C ARG A 158 -10.70 14.27 4.02
N LEU A 159 -11.34 15.43 3.99
CA LEU A 159 -10.89 16.64 3.27
C LEU A 159 -9.48 17.09 3.66
N ALA A 160 -9.15 17.04 4.95
CA ALA A 160 -7.82 17.40 5.46
C ALA A 160 -6.68 16.55 4.84
N LEU A 161 -7.00 15.38 4.28
CA LEU A 161 -6.02 14.49 3.64
C LEU A 161 -5.93 14.72 2.14
N GLN A 162 -6.96 15.32 1.55
CA GLN A 162 -7.01 15.65 0.13
C GLN A 162 -6.36 17.01 -0.14
N TYR A 163 -6.29 17.87 0.88
CA TYR A 163 -5.72 19.20 0.77
C TYR A 163 -4.32 19.21 0.12
N GLN A 164 -4.20 19.88 -1.02
CA GLN A 164 -2.97 20.16 -1.72
C GLN A 164 -2.63 21.65 -1.62
N PRO A 165 -1.41 21.99 -1.21
CA PRO A 165 -0.92 23.37 -1.26
C PRO A 165 -1.08 23.91 -2.68
N GLY A 166 -1.71 25.08 -2.84
CA GLY A 166 -2.00 25.67 -4.16
C GLY A 166 -3.46 25.61 -4.59
N GLY A 167 -4.35 24.96 -3.82
CA GLY A 167 -5.80 25.00 -4.07
C GLY A 167 -6.24 24.22 -5.31
N GLU A 168 -5.39 23.33 -5.82
CA GLU A 168 -5.68 22.46 -6.97
C GLU A 168 -6.68 21.32 -6.65
N ASP A 169 -7.24 21.30 -5.43
CA ASP A 169 -8.23 20.29 -5.08
C ASP A 169 -9.60 20.60 -5.68
N GLY A 170 -10.19 19.59 -6.32
CA GLY A 170 -11.53 19.68 -6.87
C GLY A 170 -12.57 20.11 -5.84
N PHE A 171 -12.39 19.74 -4.57
CA PHE A 171 -13.31 20.12 -3.50
C PHE A 171 -13.26 21.62 -3.16
N MET A 172 -12.06 22.23 -3.06
CA MET A 172 -11.93 23.68 -2.85
C MET A 172 -12.53 24.47 -4.02
N THR A 173 -12.42 23.92 -5.24
CA THR A 173 -13.08 24.49 -6.41
C THR A 173 -14.59 24.47 -6.28
N ILE A 174 -15.18 23.35 -5.86
CA ILE A 174 -16.63 23.25 -5.60
C ILE A 174 -17.08 24.23 -4.51
N LEU A 175 -16.35 24.31 -3.39
CA LEU A 175 -16.68 25.23 -2.29
C LEU A 175 -16.64 26.69 -2.74
N LEU A 176 -15.62 27.08 -3.49
CA LEU A 176 -15.49 28.45 -3.96
C LEU A 176 -16.54 28.78 -5.04
N SER A 177 -16.89 27.83 -5.91
CA SER A 177 -18.05 27.98 -6.80
C SER A 177 -19.36 28.16 -6.05
N LEU A 178 -19.57 27.45 -4.94
CA LEU A 178 -20.74 27.62 -4.08
C LEU A 178 -20.77 29.01 -3.43
N ALA A 179 -19.60 29.55 -3.07
CA ALA A 179 -19.45 30.88 -2.48
C ALA A 179 -19.49 32.03 -3.52
N GLY A 180 -19.65 31.73 -4.81
CA GLY A 180 -19.61 32.72 -5.90
C GLY A 180 -18.20 33.16 -6.31
N LEU A 181 -17.15 32.54 -5.76
CA LEU A 181 -15.73 32.78 -6.06
C LEU A 181 -15.12 31.66 -6.94
N GLY A 182 -15.96 31.01 -7.74
CA GLY A 182 -15.56 29.86 -8.57
C GLY A 182 -14.75 30.25 -9.81
N ASP A 183 -14.87 31.50 -10.26
CA ASP A 183 -14.14 32.00 -11.43
C ASP A 183 -12.67 32.25 -11.05
N LYS A 184 -11.75 31.83 -11.93
CA LYS A 184 -10.32 32.12 -11.78
C LYS A 184 -10.05 33.63 -11.81
N ALA A 185 -10.89 34.42 -12.47
CA ALA A 185 -10.77 35.87 -12.50
C ALA A 185 -11.07 36.54 -11.13
N LEU A 186 -11.76 35.84 -10.23
CA LEU A 186 -12.14 36.30 -8.90
C LEU A 186 -11.20 35.77 -7.79
N ARG A 187 -10.16 35.01 -8.15
CA ARG A 187 -9.20 34.35 -7.24
C ARG A 187 -7.82 34.96 -7.30
#